data_AF-A0AAD9ZFA3-F1
#
_entry.id   AF-A0AAD9ZFA3-F1
#
_cell.length_a   1.000
_cell.length_b   1.000
_cell.length_c   1.000
_cell.angle_alpha   90.00
_cell.angle_beta   90.00
_cell.angle_gamma   90.00
#
_symmetry.space_group_name_H-M   'P 1'
#
loop_
_entity.id
_entity.type
_entity.pdbx_description
1 polymer ?
#
loop_
_entity_poly.entity_id
_entity_poly.type
_entity_poly.pdbx_seq_one_letter_code
_entity_poly.pdbx_strand_id
1 'polypeptide(L)'
;MAIITERVGDVFSAPPNSIIIHACNARGSWGAGVALAFKKKYPAAYRIYHAHCTTTPSKDTKLATHQASLVGTTLLISPVESKGKLGRERHWIACLFTSFGNGRNVSKPEVILENTRRAVKDLGTQVEMLREKQPGNKKDDEDHKGEIGAETPGDCWAVRINSGLFSVPWAQTKKVLEEGGVDIVVVRPEGGDDNDNDNDVEAKTGEKRAAVDHIGVGENIADKRKSTTKKGGTKRPAPVHEGLEKRRKKRGLDGWLKP
;
A
#
# COMPACT_ATOMS: atom_id res chain seq x y z
N MET A 1 -7.28 5.61 22.18
CA MET A 1 -7.00 4.30 21.57
C MET A 1 -8.23 3.90 20.80
N ALA A 2 -8.07 3.49 19.55
CA ALA A 2 -9.15 2.99 18.70
C ALA A 2 -9.44 1.51 18.99
N ILE A 3 -10.65 1.08 18.67
CA ILE A 3 -11.09 -0.31 18.79
C ILE A 3 -10.83 -1.03 17.47
N ILE A 4 -10.04 -2.09 17.51
CA ILE A 4 -9.80 -2.98 16.37
C ILE A 4 -10.53 -4.31 16.60
N THR A 5 -11.57 -4.55 15.81
CA THR A 5 -12.35 -5.79 15.87
C THR A 5 -11.95 -6.71 14.72
N GLU A 6 -11.40 -7.88 15.01
CA GLU A 6 -11.05 -8.87 13.98
C GLU A 6 -12.19 -9.86 13.73
N ARG A 7 -12.51 -10.12 12.46
CA ARG A 7 -13.50 -11.12 12.04
C ARG A 7 -13.04 -11.87 10.79
N VAL A 8 -13.60 -13.06 10.61
CA VAL A 8 -13.37 -13.86 9.41
C VAL A 8 -14.41 -13.52 8.34
N GLY A 9 -14.00 -13.38 7.08
CA GLY A 9 -14.90 -13.13 5.96
C GLY A 9 -14.25 -12.44 4.76
N ASP A 10 -15.07 -11.74 3.97
CA ASP A 10 -14.66 -10.90 2.84
C ASP A 10 -14.88 -9.42 3.15
N VAL A 11 -13.82 -8.61 3.04
CA VAL A 11 -13.89 -7.17 3.26
C VAL A 11 -14.84 -6.47 2.29
N PHE A 12 -15.05 -7.02 1.09
CA PHE A 12 -15.97 -6.45 0.11
C PHE A 12 -17.45 -6.74 0.41
N SER A 13 -17.72 -7.51 1.46
CA SER A 13 -19.05 -7.71 2.04
C SER A 13 -19.35 -6.71 3.17
N ALA A 14 -18.50 -5.70 3.38
CA ALA A 14 -18.79 -4.60 4.28
C ALA A 14 -20.16 -3.96 3.95
N PRO A 15 -20.91 -3.46 4.94
CA PRO A 15 -22.19 -2.79 4.71
C PRO A 15 -22.08 -1.67 3.66
N PRO A 16 -23.15 -1.38 2.90
CA PRO A 16 -23.19 -0.22 2.02
C PRO A 16 -22.81 1.06 2.79
N ASN A 17 -22.15 1.98 2.09
CA ASN A 17 -21.67 3.26 2.61
C ASN A 17 -20.57 3.16 3.71
N SER A 18 -20.05 1.96 4.00
CA SER A 18 -18.82 1.80 4.78
C SER A 18 -17.57 2.32 4.04
N ILE A 19 -16.53 2.64 4.81
CA ILE A 19 -15.19 2.93 4.30
C ILE A 19 -14.38 1.65 4.24
N ILE A 20 -13.94 1.26 3.05
CA ILE A 20 -13.04 0.13 2.86
C ILE A 20 -11.60 0.63 2.70
N ILE A 21 -10.78 0.31 3.68
CA ILE A 21 -9.38 0.73 3.83
C ILE A 21 -8.46 -0.32 3.22
N HIS A 22 -7.45 0.14 2.48
CA HIS A 22 -6.30 -0.69 2.13
C HIS A 22 -4.99 0.09 2.02
N ALA A 23 -3.88 -0.60 2.24
CA ALA A 23 -2.54 -0.03 2.05
C ALA A 23 -2.15 0.02 0.57
N CYS A 24 -1.62 1.17 0.16
CA CYS A 24 -1.26 1.53 -1.20
C CYS A 24 0.20 1.95 -1.33
N ASN A 25 0.70 1.82 -2.56
CA ASN A 25 1.91 2.52 -2.99
C ASN A 25 1.55 3.87 -3.63
N ALA A 26 2.51 4.79 -3.69
CA ALA A 26 2.32 6.09 -4.33
C ALA A 26 2.55 6.09 -5.86
N ARG A 27 2.87 4.94 -6.47
CA ARG A 27 3.15 4.83 -7.92
C ARG A 27 1.91 4.59 -8.79
N GLY A 28 0.70 4.64 -8.21
CA GLY A 28 -0.54 4.47 -8.98
C GLY A 28 -0.79 3.03 -9.44
N SER A 29 -0.31 2.01 -8.73
CA SER A 29 -0.45 0.62 -9.16
C SER A 29 -1.18 -0.27 -8.16
N TRP A 30 -2.28 -0.88 -8.63
CA TRP A 30 -3.02 -1.96 -7.98
C TRP A 30 -2.85 -3.27 -8.76
N GLY A 31 -1.61 -3.74 -8.84
CA GLY A 31 -1.22 -4.83 -9.74
C GLY A 31 -1.28 -6.25 -9.17
N ALA A 32 -1.33 -6.42 -7.85
CA ALA A 32 -1.24 -7.73 -7.20
C ALA A 32 -1.90 -7.78 -5.82
N GLY A 33 -2.10 -8.98 -5.29
CA GLY A 33 -2.68 -9.22 -3.97
C GLY A 33 -4.06 -8.59 -3.81
N VAL A 34 -4.36 -8.11 -2.60
CA VAL A 34 -5.63 -7.44 -2.29
C VAL A 34 -5.88 -6.23 -3.20
N ALA A 35 -4.85 -5.45 -3.55
CA ALA A 35 -5.02 -4.28 -4.42
C ALA A 35 -5.58 -4.65 -5.80
N LEU A 36 -5.16 -5.80 -6.37
CA LEU A 36 -5.74 -6.30 -7.61
C LEU A 36 -7.22 -6.69 -7.45
N ALA A 37 -7.62 -7.23 -6.29
CA ALA A 37 -9.02 -7.51 -5.98
C ALA A 37 -9.84 -6.20 -5.91
N PHE A 38 -9.32 -5.16 -5.24
CA PHE A 38 -9.92 -3.82 -5.25
C PHE A 38 -10.06 -3.27 -6.67
N LYS A 39 -9.04 -3.40 -7.52
CA LYS A 39 -9.11 -2.94 -8.92
C LYS A 39 -10.20 -3.64 -9.72
N LYS A 40 -10.40 -4.94 -9.50
CA LYS A 40 -11.45 -5.72 -10.17
C LYS A 40 -12.84 -5.34 -9.66
N LYS A 41 -12.99 -5.16 -8.35
CA LYS A 41 -14.26 -4.84 -7.68
C LYS A 41 -14.67 -3.38 -7.86
N TYR A 42 -13.74 -2.43 -7.77
CA TYR A 42 -13.97 -0.98 -7.87
C TYR A 42 -13.08 -0.35 -8.96
N PRO A 43 -13.34 -0.63 -10.25
CA PRO A 43 -12.54 -0.07 -11.35
C PRO A 43 -12.63 1.47 -11.41
N ALA A 44 -13.74 2.07 -10.97
CA ALA A 44 -13.88 3.52 -10.89
C ALA A 44 -12.93 4.14 -9.86
N ALA A 45 -12.85 3.58 -8.64
CA ALA A 45 -11.90 4.02 -7.63
C ALA A 45 -10.45 3.86 -8.09
N TYR A 46 -10.13 2.76 -8.80
CA TYR A 46 -8.79 2.60 -9.36
C TYR A 46 -8.41 3.75 -10.30
N ARG A 47 -9.32 4.24 -11.15
CA ARG A 47 -9.04 5.38 -12.05
C ARG A 47 -8.73 6.64 -11.26
N ILE A 48 -9.48 6.92 -10.19
CA ILE A 48 -9.29 8.07 -9.31
C ILE A 48 -7.93 7.95 -8.60
N TYR A 49 -7.65 6.81 -7.97
CA TYR A 49 -6.36 6.53 -7.34
C TYR A 49 -5.18 6.65 -8.31
N HIS A 50 -5.30 6.06 -9.51
CA HIS A 50 -4.24 6.10 -10.52
C HIS A 50 -3.97 7.54 -10.95
N ALA A 51 -5.01 8.29 -11.32
CA ALA A 51 -4.88 9.70 -11.69
C ALA A 51 -4.27 10.53 -10.55
N HIS A 52 -4.72 10.31 -9.31
CA HIS A 52 -4.16 10.97 -8.13
C HIS A 52 -2.65 10.72 -7.98
N CYS A 53 -2.15 9.54 -8.33
CA CYS A 53 -0.73 9.21 -8.25
C CYS A 53 0.10 9.67 -9.46
N THR A 54 -0.54 9.83 -10.63
CA THR A 54 0.17 10.05 -11.91
C THR A 54 0.03 11.46 -12.47
N THR A 55 -0.94 12.23 -11.99
CA THR A 55 -1.17 13.61 -12.43
C THR A 55 -0.55 14.57 -11.43
N THR A 56 0.41 15.36 -11.88
CA THR A 56 1.10 16.34 -11.03
C THR A 56 0.23 17.59 -10.86
N PRO A 57 0.30 18.27 -9.70
CA PRO A 57 -0.50 19.47 -9.43
C PRO A 57 -0.07 20.68 -10.27
N SER A 58 1.18 20.71 -10.74
CA SER A 58 1.72 21.72 -11.64
C SER A 58 2.68 21.10 -12.65
N LYS A 59 2.93 21.82 -13.76
CA LYS A 59 3.94 21.48 -14.77
C LYS A 59 5.36 21.44 -14.20
N ASP A 60 5.63 22.22 -13.15
CA ASP A 60 6.95 22.31 -12.52
C ASP A 60 7.20 21.18 -11.51
N THR A 61 6.14 20.50 -11.06
CA THR A 61 6.27 19.40 -10.10
C THR A 61 6.68 18.12 -10.82
N LYS A 62 7.86 17.59 -10.50
CA LYS A 62 8.29 16.28 -10.99
C LYS A 62 7.37 15.19 -10.44
N LEU A 63 7.04 14.19 -11.26
CA LEU A 63 6.19 13.06 -10.85
C LEU A 63 6.70 12.35 -9.59
N ALA A 64 8.00 12.09 -9.49
CA ALA A 64 8.58 11.46 -8.30
C ALA A 64 8.40 12.30 -7.03
N THR A 65 8.49 13.64 -7.15
CA THR A 65 8.25 14.56 -6.03
C THR A 65 6.79 14.53 -5.60
N HIS A 66 5.86 14.54 -6.56
CA HIS A 66 4.43 14.39 -6.30
C HIS A 66 4.15 13.07 -5.56
N GLN A 67 4.61 11.95 -6.11
CA GLN A 67 4.42 10.63 -5.51
C GLN A 67 5.06 10.51 -4.11
N ALA A 68 6.22 11.13 -3.89
CA ALA A 68 6.83 11.18 -2.56
C ALA A 68 5.96 11.97 -1.57
N SER A 69 5.30 13.04 -2.02
CA SER A 69 4.42 13.86 -1.17
C SER A 69 3.14 13.14 -0.72
N LEU A 70 2.71 12.11 -1.47
CA LEU A 70 1.56 11.27 -1.10
C LEU A 70 1.87 10.33 0.07
N VAL A 71 3.14 9.98 0.29
CA VAL A 71 3.49 8.98 1.30
C VAL A 71 3.15 9.50 2.70
N GLY A 72 2.39 8.69 3.45
CA GLY A 72 1.86 9.03 4.77
C GLY A 72 0.56 9.83 4.75
N THR A 73 -0.09 9.98 3.59
CA THR A 73 -1.44 10.54 3.47
C THR A 73 -2.47 9.48 3.10
N THR A 74 -3.73 9.87 3.10
CA THR A 74 -4.87 9.07 2.67
C THR A 74 -5.61 9.76 1.54
N LEU A 75 -5.86 9.03 0.45
CA LEU A 75 -6.89 9.41 -0.52
C LEU A 75 -8.20 8.72 -0.14
N LEU A 76 -9.16 9.50 0.36
CA LEU A 76 -10.54 9.06 0.60
C LEU A 76 -11.40 9.32 -0.64
N ILE A 77 -11.85 8.25 -1.28
CA ILE A 77 -12.67 8.30 -2.50
C ILE A 77 -14.14 8.16 -2.10
N SER A 78 -14.98 9.09 -2.58
CA SER A 78 -16.45 9.07 -2.43
C SER A 78 -17.07 7.72 -2.81
N PRO A 79 -18.31 7.42 -2.35
CA PRO A 79 -18.95 6.13 -2.56
C PRO A 79 -18.92 5.72 -4.02
N VAL A 80 -18.21 4.64 -4.31
CA VAL A 80 -18.13 4.04 -5.64
C VAL A 80 -18.92 2.76 -5.67
N GLU A 81 -19.63 2.54 -6.77
CA GLU A 81 -20.34 1.29 -7.00
C GLU A 81 -19.35 0.13 -7.17
N SER A 82 -19.70 -1.00 -6.59
CA SER A 82 -19.02 -2.24 -6.91
C SER A 82 -19.44 -2.78 -8.29
N LYS A 83 -18.47 -3.32 -9.03
CA LYS A 83 -18.71 -3.89 -10.36
C LYS A 83 -19.76 -4.99 -10.28
N GLY A 84 -20.80 -4.88 -11.13
CA GLY A 84 -21.87 -5.86 -11.25
C GLY A 84 -23.03 -5.68 -10.26
N LYS A 85 -23.02 -4.63 -9.43
CA LYS A 85 -24.11 -4.33 -8.47
C LYS A 85 -24.55 -2.87 -8.54
N LEU A 86 -24.95 -2.44 -9.75
CA LEU A 86 -25.43 -1.09 -10.06
C LEU A 86 -26.51 -0.64 -9.07
N GLY A 87 -26.30 0.50 -8.40
CA GLY A 87 -27.27 1.10 -7.47
C GLY A 87 -27.54 0.38 -6.14
N ARG A 88 -26.81 -0.69 -5.78
CA ARG A 88 -27.12 -1.50 -4.57
C ARG A 88 -26.01 -1.57 -3.52
N GLU A 89 -24.74 -1.48 -3.93
CA GLU A 89 -23.59 -1.55 -3.02
C GLU A 89 -22.53 -0.52 -3.43
N ARG A 90 -22.53 0.60 -2.70
CA ARG A 90 -21.52 1.65 -2.81
C ARG A 90 -20.66 1.67 -1.56
N HIS A 91 -19.37 1.92 -1.71
CA HIS A 91 -18.43 2.01 -0.59
C HIS A 91 -17.50 3.19 -0.80
N TRP A 92 -17.16 3.86 0.28
CA TRP A 92 -16.00 4.75 0.31
C TRP A 92 -14.73 3.90 0.21
N ILE A 93 -13.71 4.36 -0.52
CA ILE A 93 -12.43 3.65 -0.61
C ILE A 93 -11.33 4.53 -0.04
N ALA A 94 -10.68 4.06 1.02
CA ALA A 94 -9.56 4.76 1.67
C ALA A 94 -8.23 4.13 1.25
N CYS A 95 -7.46 4.86 0.45
CA CYS A 95 -6.14 4.45 -0.01
C CYS A 95 -5.08 5.04 0.94
N LEU A 96 -4.56 4.23 1.87
CA LEU A 96 -3.48 4.67 2.76
C LEU A 96 -2.14 4.56 2.02
N PHE A 97 -1.42 5.66 1.80
CA PHE A 97 -0.15 5.63 1.09
C PHE A 97 1.01 5.25 2.03
N THR A 98 1.16 3.95 2.29
CA THR A 98 2.14 3.46 3.28
C THR A 98 3.53 3.19 2.70
N SER A 99 3.65 3.07 1.37
CA SER A 99 4.92 2.83 0.67
C SER A 99 5.06 3.75 -0.55
N PHE A 100 6.28 4.16 -0.88
CA PHE A 100 6.53 4.90 -2.12
C PHE A 100 6.32 3.99 -3.33
N GLY A 101 6.98 2.83 -3.35
CA GLY A 101 6.92 1.85 -4.44
C GLY A 101 6.21 0.56 -4.06
N ASN A 102 6.27 -0.40 -4.99
CA ASN A 102 5.70 -1.75 -4.83
C ASN A 102 6.67 -2.81 -5.39
N GLY A 103 6.34 -4.08 -5.19
CA GLY A 103 7.17 -5.21 -5.64
C GLY A 103 8.56 -5.17 -5.00
N ARG A 104 9.61 -5.04 -5.82
CA ARG A 104 10.99 -4.91 -5.33
C ARG A 104 11.32 -3.53 -4.74
N ASN A 105 10.41 -2.56 -4.86
CA ASN A 105 10.60 -1.19 -4.41
C ASN A 105 9.67 -0.82 -3.24
N VAL A 106 9.20 -1.81 -2.49
CA VAL A 106 8.44 -1.59 -1.26
C VAL A 106 9.36 -0.91 -0.23
N SER A 107 8.83 0.07 0.50
CA SER A 107 9.52 0.72 1.61
C SER A 107 9.90 -0.28 2.72
N LYS A 108 10.87 0.05 3.58
CA LYS A 108 11.20 -0.81 4.74
C LYS A 108 10.03 -0.89 5.73
N PRO A 109 9.89 -1.98 6.51
CA PRO A 109 8.77 -2.15 7.46
C PRO A 109 8.58 -0.97 8.41
N GLU A 110 9.65 -0.41 8.96
CA GLU A 110 9.59 0.71 9.93
C GLU A 110 9.05 1.98 9.26
N VAL A 111 9.44 2.21 8.01
CA VAL A 111 8.94 3.30 7.18
C VAL A 111 7.46 3.09 6.86
N ILE A 112 7.05 1.85 6.54
CA ILE A 112 5.65 1.52 6.28
C ILE A 112 4.79 1.78 7.52
N LEU A 113 5.25 1.38 8.71
CA LEU A 113 4.54 1.59 9.96
C LEU A 113 4.38 3.08 10.27
N GLU A 114 5.44 3.88 10.12
CA GLU A 114 5.35 5.33 10.31
C GLU A 114 4.41 6.01 9.32
N ASN A 115 4.48 5.63 8.04
CA ASN A 115 3.56 6.15 7.04
C ASN A 115 2.11 5.69 7.30
N THR A 116 1.91 4.47 7.81
CA THR A 116 0.59 3.96 8.19
C THR A 116 0.01 4.81 9.31
N ARG A 117 0.80 5.13 10.35
CA ARG A 117 0.38 6.00 11.46
C ARG A 117 -0.11 7.35 10.94
N ARG A 118 0.68 7.99 10.07
CA ARG A 118 0.34 9.30 9.48
C ARG A 118 -0.91 9.22 8.60
N ALA A 119 -1.02 8.19 7.77
CA ALA A 119 -2.15 8.02 6.85
C ALA A 119 -3.46 7.75 7.61
N VAL A 120 -3.44 6.95 8.68
CA VAL A 120 -4.65 6.70 9.49
C VAL A 120 -5.11 7.96 10.22
N LYS A 121 -4.17 8.77 10.74
CA LYS A 121 -4.49 10.07 11.32
C LYS A 121 -5.12 11.03 10.30
N ASP A 122 -4.57 11.05 9.09
CA ASP A 122 -5.13 11.83 7.97
C ASP A 122 -6.53 11.33 7.57
N LEU A 123 -6.76 10.01 7.53
CA LEU A 123 -8.09 9.43 7.33
C LEU A 123 -9.08 9.88 8.40
N GLY A 124 -8.71 9.79 9.68
CA GLY A 124 -9.57 10.22 10.79
C GLY A 124 -9.99 11.68 10.65
N THR A 125 -9.04 12.56 10.33
CA THR A 125 -9.29 13.99 10.08
C THR A 125 -10.30 14.20 8.94
N GLN A 126 -10.13 13.49 7.82
CA GLN A 126 -11.04 13.59 6.67
C GLN A 126 -12.45 13.10 7.01
N VAL A 127 -12.58 12.00 7.76
CA VAL A 127 -13.87 11.44 8.18
C VAL A 127 -14.60 12.37 9.15
N GLU A 128 -13.90 12.96 10.11
CA GLU A 128 -14.46 13.94 11.05
C GLU A 128 -15.01 15.16 10.30
N MET A 129 -14.21 15.74 9.39
CA MET A 129 -14.66 16.87 8.56
C MET A 129 -15.90 16.56 7.72
N LEU A 130 -16.03 15.33 7.21
CA LEU A 130 -17.22 14.91 6.46
C LEU A 130 -18.45 14.75 7.35
N ARG A 131 -18.27 14.34 8.62
CA ARG A 131 -19.35 14.21 9.60
C ARG A 131 -19.80 15.58 10.13
N GLU A 132 -18.89 16.52 10.34
CA GLU A 132 -19.19 17.88 10.80
C GLU A 132 -19.93 18.72 9.75
N LYS A 133 -19.60 18.56 8.47
CA LYS A 133 -20.21 19.31 7.36
C LYS A 133 -21.67 18.95 7.10
N GLN A 134 -22.28 18.07 7.89
CA GLN A 134 -23.70 17.79 7.84
C GLN A 134 -24.45 18.49 8.98
N PRO A 135 -25.00 19.69 8.75
CA PRO A 135 -25.90 20.33 9.69
C PRO A 135 -27.27 19.63 9.63
N GLY A 136 -27.65 18.92 10.69
CA GLY A 136 -29.03 18.55 10.97
C GLY A 136 -29.67 17.57 10.00
N ASN A 137 -29.98 16.38 10.50
CA ASN A 137 -30.91 15.44 9.89
C ASN A 137 -32.31 16.10 9.76
N LYS A 138 -32.51 16.96 8.77
CA LYS A 138 -33.85 17.29 8.28
C LYS A 138 -34.33 16.03 7.55
N LYS A 139 -35.05 15.19 8.29
CA LYS A 139 -36.23 14.54 7.73
C LYS A 139 -37.06 15.65 7.06
N ASP A 140 -37.74 15.31 5.98
CA ASP A 140 -38.59 16.20 5.17
C ASP A 140 -37.84 16.74 3.94
N ASP A 141 -37.65 15.87 2.94
CA ASP A 141 -37.82 16.20 1.52
C ASP A 141 -37.81 14.88 0.72
N GLU A 142 -39.00 14.31 0.50
CA GLU A 142 -39.22 13.07 -0.28
C GLU A 142 -38.91 13.20 -1.79
N ASP A 143 -38.48 14.38 -2.26
CA ASP A 143 -38.37 14.68 -3.70
C ASP A 143 -36.95 14.74 -4.28
N HIS A 144 -35.89 14.46 -3.52
CA HIS A 144 -34.52 14.45 -4.05
C HIS A 144 -34.07 13.06 -4.54
N LYS A 145 -34.82 12.48 -5.48
CA LYS A 145 -34.29 11.42 -6.37
C LYS A 145 -33.48 12.08 -7.49
N GLY A 146 -32.18 12.37 -7.29
CA GLY A 146 -31.38 12.74 -8.47
C GLY A 146 -29.97 13.28 -8.29
N GLU A 147 -29.56 13.76 -7.13
CA GLU A 147 -28.17 14.19 -6.93
C GLU A 147 -27.44 13.21 -6.00
N ILE A 148 -26.24 12.80 -6.41
CA ILE A 148 -25.34 11.92 -5.65
C ILE A 148 -24.81 12.75 -4.47
N GLY A 149 -25.69 12.99 -3.49
CA GLY A 149 -25.41 13.73 -2.27
C GLY A 149 -24.39 12.98 -1.43
N ALA A 150 -23.47 13.72 -0.85
CA ALA A 150 -22.39 13.20 -0.02
C ALA A 150 -22.95 12.40 1.18
N GLU A 151 -23.05 11.08 1.03
CA GLU A 151 -23.45 10.16 2.09
C GLU A 151 -22.45 10.24 3.25
N THR A 152 -22.89 10.40 4.49
CA THR A 152 -21.98 10.40 5.64
C THR A 152 -21.21 9.08 5.67
N PRO A 153 -19.87 9.05 5.76
CA PRO A 153 -19.17 7.78 5.78
C PRO A 153 -19.57 6.93 6.99
N GLY A 154 -19.95 5.67 6.73
CA GLY A 154 -20.24 4.67 7.75
C GLY A 154 -18.97 4.14 8.43
N ASP A 155 -19.05 2.91 8.95
CA ASP A 155 -17.93 2.29 9.66
C ASP A 155 -16.73 2.00 8.76
N CYS A 156 -15.54 1.96 9.36
CA CYS A 156 -14.29 1.59 8.69
C CYS A 156 -14.06 0.08 8.72
N TRP A 157 -13.77 -0.47 7.55
CA TRP A 157 -13.46 -1.87 7.31
C TRP A 157 -12.10 -1.98 6.63
N ALA A 158 -11.28 -2.93 7.03
CA ALA A 158 -9.97 -3.15 6.42
C ALA A 158 -9.68 -4.63 6.28
N VAL A 159 -8.73 -4.98 5.41
CA VAL A 159 -8.02 -6.25 5.53
C VAL A 159 -6.91 -6.13 6.57
N ARG A 160 -6.20 -7.22 6.88
CA ARG A 160 -4.88 -7.12 7.53
C ARG A 160 -3.90 -6.38 6.60
N ILE A 161 -3.93 -5.05 6.62
CA ILE A 161 -3.11 -4.21 5.74
C ILE A 161 -1.61 -4.40 6.06
N ASN A 162 -0.75 -4.13 5.09
CA ASN A 162 0.71 -4.33 5.14
C ASN A 162 1.24 -5.78 5.32
N SER A 163 0.44 -6.74 5.79
CA SER A 163 0.91 -8.12 6.10
C SER A 163 1.10 -9.04 4.90
N GLY A 164 0.53 -8.69 3.75
CA GLY A 164 0.73 -9.42 2.50
C GLY A 164 2.04 -9.05 1.78
N LEU A 165 1.90 -8.43 0.61
CA LEU A 165 3.04 -8.09 -0.26
C LEU A 165 3.98 -7.03 0.31
N PHE A 166 3.58 -6.32 1.36
CA PHE A 166 4.43 -5.37 2.07
C PHE A 166 5.21 -6.02 3.23
N SER A 167 4.85 -7.26 3.60
CA SER A 167 5.62 -8.13 4.50
C SER A 167 5.93 -7.50 5.86
N VAL A 168 4.98 -6.72 6.41
CA VAL A 168 5.03 -6.19 7.77
C VAL A 168 4.21 -7.10 8.68
N PRO A 169 4.75 -7.61 9.80
CA PRO A 169 3.98 -8.43 10.74
C PRO A 169 2.68 -7.74 11.16
N TRP A 170 1.57 -8.46 11.13
CA TRP A 170 0.26 -7.86 11.42
C TRP A 170 0.21 -7.22 12.82
N ALA A 171 0.80 -7.87 13.83
CA ALA A 171 0.84 -7.36 15.20
C ALA A 171 1.38 -5.90 15.28
N GLN A 172 2.43 -5.61 14.50
CA GLN A 172 3.01 -4.25 14.45
C GLN A 172 2.06 -3.25 13.77
N THR A 173 1.40 -3.68 12.69
CA THR A 173 0.43 -2.83 12.00
C THR A 173 -0.81 -2.59 12.87
N LYS A 174 -1.32 -3.62 13.55
CA LYS A 174 -2.47 -3.52 14.46
C LYS A 174 -2.22 -2.50 15.57
N LYS A 175 -1.05 -2.52 16.20
CA LYS A 175 -0.67 -1.53 17.22
C LYS A 175 -0.74 -0.09 16.68
N VAL A 176 -0.26 0.13 15.45
CA VAL A 176 -0.36 1.45 14.79
C VAL A 176 -1.81 1.85 14.53
N LEU A 177 -2.70 0.92 14.17
CA LEU A 177 -4.12 1.19 13.99
C LEU A 177 -4.81 1.58 15.31
N GLU A 178 -4.50 0.87 16.40
CA GLU A 178 -5.01 1.17 17.76
C GLU A 178 -4.59 2.57 18.24
N GLU A 179 -3.38 3.01 17.89
CA GLU A 179 -2.88 4.37 18.13
C GLU A 179 -3.54 5.43 17.22
N GLY A 180 -4.11 5.02 16.08
CA GLY A 180 -4.55 5.89 14.99
C GLY A 180 -5.88 6.61 15.20
N GLY A 181 -6.65 6.25 16.23
CA GLY A 181 -7.88 6.95 16.62
C GLY A 181 -9.10 6.72 15.71
N VAL A 182 -9.03 5.73 14.81
CA VAL A 182 -10.15 5.32 13.94
C VAL A 182 -10.52 3.87 14.28
N ASP A 183 -11.76 3.63 14.72
CA ASP A 183 -12.26 2.28 14.96
C ASP A 183 -12.37 1.52 13.64
N ILE A 184 -11.85 0.29 13.58
CA ILE A 184 -11.76 -0.48 12.34
C ILE A 184 -12.19 -1.93 12.59
N VAL A 185 -13.09 -2.43 11.74
CA VAL A 185 -13.35 -3.86 11.59
C VAL A 185 -12.34 -4.44 10.61
N VAL A 186 -11.43 -5.27 11.11
CA VAL A 186 -10.43 -5.95 10.30
C VAL A 186 -10.94 -7.33 9.91
N VAL A 187 -11.01 -7.58 8.60
CA VAL A 187 -11.47 -8.82 8.02
C VAL A 187 -10.28 -9.63 7.52
N ARG A 188 -10.24 -10.90 7.92
CA ARG A 188 -9.29 -11.89 7.40
C ARG A 188 -10.04 -12.99 6.64
N PRO A 189 -9.48 -13.52 5.54
CA PRO A 189 -10.09 -14.64 4.84
C PRO A 189 -10.07 -15.91 5.69
N GLU A 190 -11.02 -16.81 5.45
CA GLU A 190 -11.04 -18.15 6.06
C GLU A 190 -9.75 -18.92 5.72
N GLY A 191 -9.15 -19.55 6.73
CA GLY A 191 -7.96 -20.39 6.56
C GLY A 191 -6.65 -19.63 6.31
N GLY A 192 -6.61 -18.30 6.50
CA GLY A 192 -5.35 -17.56 6.55
C GLY A 192 -4.60 -17.83 7.85
N ASP A 193 -3.41 -18.42 7.76
CA ASP A 193 -2.53 -18.73 8.90
C ASP A 193 -2.28 -17.47 9.75
N ASP A 194 -2.42 -17.61 11.07
CA ASP A 194 -1.93 -16.63 12.07
C ASP A 194 -0.40 -16.67 12.22
N ASN A 195 0.32 -17.33 11.29
CA ASN A 195 1.78 -17.25 11.18
C ASN A 195 2.18 -15.89 10.58
N ASP A 196 1.88 -14.84 11.33
CA ASP A 196 2.70 -13.64 11.32
C ASP A 196 4.11 -14.10 11.71
N ASN A 197 5.03 -13.96 10.77
CA ASN A 197 6.40 -14.38 10.94
C ASN A 197 7.06 -13.44 11.98
N ASP A 198 6.86 -13.74 13.27
CA ASP A 198 7.62 -13.23 14.42
C ASP A 198 9.06 -13.74 14.30
N ASN A 199 9.80 -13.19 13.35
CA ASN A 199 11.24 -13.22 13.42
C ASN A 199 11.66 -11.93 14.13
N ASP A 200 11.79 -12.04 15.45
CA ASP A 200 12.59 -11.13 16.27
C ASP A 200 13.97 -10.99 15.60
N VAL A 201 14.21 -9.85 14.96
CA VAL A 201 15.56 -9.46 14.55
C VAL A 201 16.23 -8.87 15.78
N GLU A 202 16.73 -9.77 16.63
CA GLU A 202 17.64 -9.42 17.70
C GLU A 202 18.91 -8.81 17.06
N ALA A 203 19.07 -7.50 17.24
CA ALA A 203 20.20 -6.74 16.74
C ALA A 203 21.50 -7.22 17.39
N LYS A 204 22.23 -8.11 16.71
CA LYS A 204 23.61 -8.43 17.09
C LYS A 204 24.52 -7.25 16.75
N THR A 205 24.72 -6.38 17.73
CA THR A 205 25.86 -5.46 17.80
C THR A 205 27.15 -6.26 17.83
N GLY A 206 27.83 -6.36 16.69
CA GLY A 206 29.17 -6.93 16.56
C GLY A 206 30.19 -5.82 16.41
N GLU A 207 30.63 -5.26 17.54
CA GLU A 207 31.81 -4.41 17.64
C GLU A 207 33.06 -5.25 17.31
N LYS A 208 33.84 -4.88 16.29
CA LYS A 208 35.25 -5.29 16.20
C LYS A 208 36.13 -4.11 15.83
N ARG A 209 36.90 -3.70 16.85
CA ARG A 209 37.99 -2.75 16.84
C ARG A 209 39.10 -3.14 15.87
N ALA A 210 39.79 -2.12 15.41
CA ALA A 210 41.00 -2.14 14.61
C ALA A 210 42.15 -2.92 15.28
N ALA A 211 42.99 -3.54 14.45
CA ALA A 211 44.38 -3.80 14.76
C ALA A 211 45.22 -3.41 13.53
N VAL A 212 46.17 -2.51 13.79
CA VAL A 212 47.23 -2.04 12.90
C VAL A 212 48.37 -3.04 13.00
N ASP A 213 49.00 -3.40 11.87
CA ASP A 213 50.40 -3.83 11.85
C ASP A 213 51.08 -3.35 10.56
N HIS A 214 52.30 -2.87 10.74
CA HIS A 214 53.18 -2.20 9.77
C HIS A 214 54.27 -3.17 9.24
N ILE A 215 55.03 -2.68 8.23
CA ILE A 215 56.31 -3.18 7.65
C ILE A 215 56.12 -4.16 6.46
N GLY A 216 56.74 -3.99 5.28
CA GLY A 216 57.70 -3.00 4.79
C GLY A 216 58.03 -3.18 3.29
N VAL A 217 58.51 -2.06 2.71
CA VAL A 217 59.44 -1.80 1.58
C VAL A 217 59.69 -2.86 0.49
N GLY A 218 59.58 -2.43 -0.78
CA GLY A 218 60.23 -3.05 -1.95
C GLY A 218 59.99 -2.26 -3.24
N GLU A 219 61.07 -1.85 -3.91
CA GLU A 219 61.18 -0.78 -4.92
C GLU A 219 60.70 -1.09 -6.36
N ASN A 220 60.43 0.02 -7.08
CA ASN A 220 60.64 0.35 -8.51
C ASN A 220 60.65 -0.72 -9.61
N ILE A 221 59.96 -0.42 -10.72
CA ILE A 221 60.55 -0.30 -12.07
C ILE A 221 59.56 0.41 -13.01
N ALA A 222 60.13 1.26 -13.86
CA ALA A 222 59.46 2.15 -14.79
C ALA A 222 59.04 1.49 -16.12
N ASP A 223 58.16 2.22 -16.82
CA ASP A 223 58.17 2.46 -18.27
C ASP A 223 57.64 1.38 -19.23
N LYS A 224 56.50 1.67 -19.88
CA LYS A 224 56.45 1.87 -21.35
C LYS A 224 55.02 2.07 -21.87
N ARG A 225 54.89 3.11 -22.69
CA ARG A 225 53.80 3.41 -23.61
C ARG A 225 53.45 2.22 -24.52
N LYS A 226 52.16 2.08 -24.86
CA LYS A 226 51.69 1.96 -26.26
C LYS A 226 50.16 2.07 -26.34
N SER A 227 49.71 3.01 -27.16
CA SER A 227 48.37 3.04 -27.73
C SER A 227 48.20 1.87 -28.70
N THR A 228 46.98 1.39 -28.88
CA THR A 228 46.45 0.92 -30.17
C THR A 228 44.95 0.71 -30.07
N THR A 229 44.32 0.94 -31.21
CA THR A 229 42.91 1.17 -31.45
C THR A 229 42.16 -0.14 -31.78
N LYS A 230 40.83 -0.10 -31.61
CA LYS A 230 39.77 -0.68 -32.47
C LYS A 230 39.16 -2.07 -32.18
N LYS A 231 37.84 -2.09 -32.49
CA LYS A 231 36.84 -3.19 -32.64
C LYS A 231 36.15 -3.59 -31.33
N GLY A 232 34.83 -3.44 -31.15
CA GLY A 232 33.73 -3.60 -32.10
C GLY A 232 33.16 -5.01 -31.95
N GLY A 233 32.12 -5.18 -31.13
CA GLY A 233 31.50 -6.49 -30.88
C GLY A 233 30.29 -6.39 -29.96
N THR A 234 29.12 -6.15 -30.53
CA THR A 234 27.82 -6.32 -29.89
C THR A 234 27.50 -7.82 -29.77
N LYS A 235 27.27 -8.32 -28.55
CA LYS A 235 26.62 -9.62 -28.32
C LYS A 235 25.37 -9.41 -27.47
N ARG A 236 24.21 -9.70 -28.07
CA ARG A 236 22.92 -9.87 -27.39
C ARG A 236 22.94 -11.18 -26.59
N PRO A 237 22.42 -11.23 -25.35
CA PRO A 237 22.06 -12.50 -24.73
C PRO A 237 20.65 -12.96 -25.14
N ALA A 238 20.51 -14.27 -25.30
CA ALA A 238 19.30 -15.01 -25.64
C ALA A 238 18.30 -15.08 -24.46
N PRO A 239 17.00 -15.39 -24.71
CA PRO A 239 15.94 -15.26 -23.72
C PRO A 239 15.88 -16.47 -22.77
N VAL A 240 15.85 -16.20 -21.45
CA VAL A 240 15.59 -17.19 -20.41
C VAL A 240 14.08 -17.19 -20.14
N HIS A 241 13.34 -18.06 -20.80
CA HIS A 241 11.88 -18.14 -20.70
C HIS A 241 11.42 -19.54 -20.28
N GLU A 242 11.80 -20.00 -19.08
CA GLU A 242 11.17 -21.23 -18.52
C GLU A 242 11.23 -21.36 -16.98
N GLY A 243 11.53 -20.28 -16.26
CA GLY A 243 11.70 -20.31 -14.79
C GLY A 243 10.64 -19.59 -13.95
N LEU A 244 9.80 -18.74 -14.56
CA LEU A 244 8.95 -17.80 -13.79
C LEU A 244 7.54 -18.32 -13.44
N GLU A 245 7.01 -19.31 -14.15
CA GLU A 245 5.63 -19.77 -13.92
C GLU A 245 5.49 -20.68 -12.69
N LYS A 246 6.53 -21.43 -12.33
CA LYS A 246 6.45 -22.36 -11.18
C LYS A 246 6.54 -21.69 -9.81
N ARG A 247 7.02 -20.44 -9.72
CA ARG A 247 7.11 -19.70 -8.43
C ARG A 247 5.85 -18.90 -8.05
N ARG A 248 4.89 -18.72 -8.96
CA ARG A 248 3.62 -18.01 -8.67
C ARG A 248 2.64 -18.81 -7.80
N LYS A 249 2.75 -20.14 -7.74
CA LYS A 249 1.82 -21.01 -7.01
C LYS A 249 2.10 -21.16 -5.50
N LYS A 250 3.22 -20.66 -4.97
CA LYS A 250 3.64 -20.98 -3.58
C LYS A 250 3.44 -19.86 -2.55
N ARG A 251 2.73 -18.77 -2.89
CA ARG A 251 2.41 -17.69 -1.93
C ARG A 251 0.92 -17.36 -2.00
N GLY A 252 0.11 -18.08 -1.21
CA GLY A 252 -1.23 -17.73 -0.69
C GLY A 252 -2.11 -16.73 -1.45
N LEU A 253 -2.20 -16.81 -2.77
CA LEU A 253 -3.01 -15.90 -3.59
C LEU A 253 -4.46 -16.38 -3.77
N ASP A 254 -4.76 -17.61 -3.34
CA ASP A 254 -6.00 -18.30 -3.71
C ASP A 254 -7.15 -18.06 -2.70
N GLY A 255 -6.86 -17.49 -1.52
CA GLY A 255 -7.87 -17.18 -0.50
C GLY A 255 -8.65 -15.88 -0.73
N TRP A 256 -8.20 -15.02 -1.66
CA TRP A 256 -8.78 -13.68 -1.89
C TRP A 256 -9.71 -13.61 -3.10
N LEU A 257 -9.95 -14.73 -3.80
CA LEU A 257 -10.60 -14.74 -5.11
C LEU A 257 -11.62 -15.88 -5.31
N LYS A 258 -12.13 -16.51 -4.24
CA LYS A 258 -13.22 -17.48 -4.38
C LYS A 258 -14.58 -16.78 -4.25
N PRO A 259 -15.55 -17.12 -5.11
CA PRO A 259 -16.88 -16.49 -5.16
C PRO A 259 -17.71 -16.76 -3.91
#